data_AF-A0A942SET7-F1
#
_entry.id   AF-A0A942SET7-F1
#
_cell.length_a   1.000
_cell.length_b   1.000
_cell.length_c   1.000
_cell.angle_alpha   90.00
_cell.angle_beta   90.00
_cell.angle_gamma   90.00
#
_symmetry.space_group_name_H-M   'P 1'
#
loop_
_entity.id
_entity.type
_entity.pdbx_description
1 polymer ?
#
loop_
_entity_poly.entity_id
_entity_poly.type
_entity_poly.pdbx_seq_one_letter_code
_entity_poly.pdbx_strand_id
1 'polypeptide(L)'
;MSNLQQSDFVSCLNTVFEVYPQGWKSVLRMELLEISEISSRQGGSFSLLFRGLNQSALEFGAHVVKHSVLGEFSLLIGPILPGMFSSVCYQAIFLPLKRDEQPSGHFTRPYEPVARCCHA
;
A
#
# COMPACT_ATOMS: atom_id res chain seq x y z
N MET A 1 9.13 9.62 -3.36
CA MET A 1 8.53 8.33 -2.96
C MET A 1 9.20 7.26 -3.77
N SER A 2 9.91 6.34 -3.13
CA SER A 2 10.62 5.24 -3.80
C SER A 2 9.60 4.33 -4.48
N ASN A 3 9.75 4.10 -5.78
CA ASN A 3 8.81 3.32 -6.58
C ASN A 3 9.13 1.82 -6.42
N LEU A 4 8.91 1.30 -5.21
CA LEU A 4 9.20 -0.09 -4.85
C LEU A 4 8.20 -1.04 -5.52
N GLN A 5 8.72 -2.09 -6.16
CA GLN A 5 7.95 -3.12 -6.84
C GLN A 5 8.05 -4.44 -6.09
N GLN A 6 7.12 -5.35 -6.39
CA GLN A 6 7.09 -6.70 -5.80
C GLN A 6 8.46 -7.42 -5.94
N SER A 7 9.12 -7.29 -7.09
CA SER A 7 10.42 -7.91 -7.37
C SER A 7 11.52 -7.48 -6.40
N ASP A 8 11.46 -6.26 -5.86
CA ASP A 8 12.45 -5.75 -4.92
C ASP A 8 12.41 -6.52 -3.58
N PHE A 9 11.22 -7.03 -3.21
CA PHE A 9 11.01 -7.75 -1.95
C PHE A 9 11.31 -9.25 -2.04
N VAL A 10 11.34 -9.83 -3.24
CA VAL A 10 11.57 -11.28 -3.43
C VAL A 10 12.88 -11.74 -2.80
N SER A 11 13.93 -10.92 -2.93
CA SER A 11 15.24 -11.18 -2.30
C SER A 11 15.27 -10.96 -0.79
N CYS A 12 14.22 -10.37 -0.22
CA CYS A 12 14.07 -10.03 1.20
C CYS A 12 13.14 -11.01 1.94
N LEU A 13 12.70 -12.11 1.31
CA LEU A 13 11.95 -13.14 2.02
C LEU A 13 12.78 -13.74 3.16
N ASN A 14 12.14 -13.95 4.30
CA ASN A 14 12.74 -14.41 5.56
C ASN A 14 13.84 -13.47 6.11
N THR A 15 13.85 -12.19 5.71
CA THR A 15 14.70 -11.18 6.33
C THR A 15 13.92 -10.31 7.30
N VAL A 16 14.67 -9.62 8.18
CA VAL A 16 14.10 -8.79 9.24
C VAL A 16 14.02 -7.34 8.79
N PHE A 17 12.84 -6.77 8.98
CA PHE A 17 12.53 -5.36 8.81
C PHE A 17 12.39 -4.71 10.18
N GLU A 18 12.93 -3.51 10.30
CA GLU A 18 12.76 -2.67 11.49
C GLU A 18 11.65 -1.66 11.22
N VAL A 19 10.57 -1.77 11.98
CA VAL A 19 9.44 -0.85 11.93
C VAL A 19 9.58 0.12 13.11
N TYR A 20 9.36 1.41 12.84
CA TYR A 20 9.45 2.50 13.80
C TYR A 20 8.06 3.11 13.99
N PRO A 21 7.23 2.56 14.88
CA PRO A 21 5.89 3.07 15.13
C PRO A 21 5.94 4.45 15.76
N GLN A 22 5.06 5.35 15.33
CA GLN A 22 4.99 6.68 15.91
C GLN A 22 4.61 6.60 17.40
N GLY A 23 5.37 7.29 18.26
CA GLY A 23 5.12 7.33 19.69
C GLY A 23 5.68 6.14 20.49
N TRP A 24 6.27 5.14 19.83
CA TRP A 24 6.94 4.04 20.52
C TRP A 24 8.40 4.39 20.80
N LYS A 25 8.90 3.96 21.97
CA LYS A 25 10.33 4.09 22.32
C LYS A 25 11.20 2.98 21.73
N SER A 26 10.57 1.88 21.30
CA SER A 26 11.24 0.68 20.84
C SER A 26 10.92 0.41 19.38
N VAL A 27 11.91 -0.11 18.66
CA VAL A 27 11.75 -0.66 17.31
C VAL A 27 10.98 -1.98 17.39
N LEU A 28 10.04 -2.15 16.46
CA LEU A 28 9.33 -3.40 16.26
C LEU A 28 10.02 -4.17 15.13
N ARG A 29 10.52 -5.37 15.44
CA ARG A 29 11.18 -6.22 14.44
C ARG A 29 10.18 -7.20 13.86
N MET A 30 10.14 -7.28 12.54
CA MET A 30 9.26 -8.18 11.82
C MET A 30 10.01 -8.94 10.74
N GLU A 31 9.68 -10.19 10.53
CA GLU A 31 10.22 -11.02 9.47
C GLU A 31 9.25 -11.06 8.28
N LEU A 32 9.73 -10.84 7.06
CA LEU A 32 8.89 -10.99 5.86
C LEU A 32 8.71 -12.47 5.54
N LEU A 33 7.48 -12.97 5.62
CA LEU A 33 7.16 -14.38 5.37
C LEU A 33 6.70 -14.63 3.94
N GLU A 34 5.84 -13.76 3.41
CA GLU A 34 5.19 -14.00 2.13
C GLU A 34 5.02 -12.69 1.36
N ILE A 35 5.08 -12.82 0.04
CA ILE A 35 4.74 -11.77 -0.92
C ILE A 35 3.63 -12.35 -1.80
N SER A 36 2.44 -11.77 -1.72
CA SER A 36 1.28 -12.25 -2.46
C SER A 36 0.89 -11.20 -3.50
N GLU A 37 0.81 -11.60 -4.76
CA GLU A 37 0.32 -10.74 -5.83
C GLU A 37 -1.21 -10.63 -5.73
N ILE A 38 -1.73 -9.40 -5.69
CA ILE A 38 -3.19 -9.15 -5.63
C ILE A 38 -3.73 -8.90 -7.05
N SER A 39 -2.94 -8.30 -7.93
CA SER A 39 -3.33 -8.05 -9.31
C SER A 39 -2.14 -8.08 -10.26
N SER A 40 -2.29 -8.73 -11.41
CA SER A 40 -1.23 -8.95 -12.39
C SER A 40 -1.12 -7.93 -13.52
N ARG A 41 -1.75 -6.76 -13.36
CA ARG A 41 -1.59 -5.64 -14.30
C ARG A 41 -0.25 -4.94 -14.05
N GLN A 42 0.29 -4.26 -15.07
CA GLN A 42 1.51 -3.45 -14.91
C GLN A 42 1.34 -2.42 -13.78
N GLY A 43 2.26 -2.42 -12.80
CA GLY A 43 2.11 -1.64 -11.57
C GLY A 43 1.15 -2.27 -10.54
N GLY A 44 0.89 -3.56 -10.66
CA GLY A 44 -0.10 -4.29 -9.88
C GLY A 44 0.04 -4.19 -8.37
N SER A 45 -1.09 -4.26 -7.69
CA SER A 45 -1.14 -4.35 -6.23
C SER A 45 -0.53 -5.66 -5.75
N PHE A 46 0.23 -5.61 -4.67
CA PHE A 46 0.75 -6.78 -3.97
C PHE A 46 0.66 -6.57 -2.45
N SER A 47 0.65 -7.64 -1.69
CA SER A 47 0.75 -7.59 -0.23
C SER A 47 2.00 -8.28 0.28
N LEU A 48 2.48 -7.78 1.40
CA LEU A 48 3.56 -8.37 2.18
C LEU A 48 2.97 -8.89 3.49
N LEU A 49 3.26 -10.14 3.83
CA LEU A 49 2.92 -10.74 5.10
C LEU A 49 4.17 -10.75 5.97
N PHE A 50 4.07 -10.11 7.13
CA PHE A 50 5.14 -10.08 8.12
C PHE A 50 4.74 -10.84 9.37
N ARG A 51 5.73 -11.45 10.04
CA ARG A 51 5.61 -12.02 11.37
C ARG A 51 6.29 -11.11 12.38
N GLY A 52 5.57 -10.68 13.40
CA GLY A 52 6.15 -9.97 14.54
C GLY A 52 7.08 -10.89 15.34
N LEU A 53 8.31 -10.44 15.56
CA LEU A 53 9.27 -11.13 16.44
C LEU A 53 9.09 -10.71 17.90
N ASN A 54 8.32 -9.66 18.16
CA ASN A 54 7.96 -9.16 19.47
C ASN A 54 6.45 -9.32 19.71
N GLN A 55 6.02 -9.43 20.97
CA GLN A 55 4.60 -9.60 21.34
C GLN A 55 3.79 -8.29 21.36
N SER A 56 4.30 -7.21 20.77
CA SER A 56 3.63 -5.92 20.77
C SER A 56 2.75 -5.80 19.52
N ALA A 57 1.46 -5.51 19.71
CA ALA A 57 0.53 -5.30 18.61
C ALA A 57 0.65 -3.87 18.06
N LEU A 58 0.95 -3.76 16.76
CA LEU A 58 0.94 -2.51 16.03
C LEU A 58 -0.50 -2.13 15.64
N GLU A 59 -0.85 -0.85 15.72
CA GLU A 59 -2.10 -0.34 15.13
C GLU A 59 -1.96 -0.16 13.62
N PHE A 60 -3.08 -0.30 12.89
CA PHE A 60 -3.10 -0.04 11.46
C PHE A 60 -2.70 1.41 11.18
N GLY A 61 -1.65 1.62 10.39
CA GLY A 61 -1.17 2.97 10.10
C GLY A 61 0.02 3.00 9.16
N ALA A 62 0.43 4.23 8.79
CA ALA A 62 1.65 4.46 8.04
C ALA A 62 2.84 4.49 9.01
N HIS A 63 3.78 3.56 8.83
CA HIS A 63 4.96 3.43 9.68
C HIS A 63 6.23 3.51 8.85
N VAL A 64 7.29 4.08 9.42
CA VAL A 64 8.62 4.06 8.81
C VAL A 64 9.19 2.66 8.97
N VAL A 65 9.69 2.12 7.88
CA VAL A 65 10.27 0.80 7.76
C VAL A 65 11.69 0.94 7.25
N LYS A 66 12.61 0.22 7.88
CA LYS A 66 14.01 0.16 7.48
C LYS A 66 14.42 -1.28 7.19
N HIS A 67 15.10 -1.47 6.07
CA HIS A 67 15.74 -2.71 5.70
C HIS A 67 17.17 -2.44 5.23
N SER A 68 18.09 -3.37 5.47
CA SER A 68 19.51 -3.20 5.15
C SER A 68 19.77 -3.03 3.65
N VAL A 69 18.95 -3.65 2.80
CA VAL A 69 19.10 -3.62 1.33
C VAL A 69 18.19 -2.58 0.68
N LEU A 70 16.95 -2.45 1.15
CA LEU A 70 15.95 -1.57 0.53
C LEU A 70 15.98 -0.14 1.07
N GLY A 71 16.79 0.11 2.10
CA GLY A 71 16.87 1.40 2.76
C GLY A 71 15.64 1.68 3.62
N GLU A 72 15.29 2.96 3.71
CA GLU A 72 14.19 3.46 4.54
C GLU A 72 13.02 3.93 3.66
N PHE A 73 11.81 3.52 4.03
CA PHE A 73 10.58 3.87 3.32
C PHE A 73 9.36 3.74 4.25
N SER A 74 8.21 4.30 3.85
CA SER A 74 6.98 4.25 4.66
C SER A 74 5.99 3.24 4.08
N LEU A 75 5.41 2.40 4.94
CA LEU A 75 4.37 1.44 4.58
C LEU A 75 3.12 1.58 5.42
N LEU A 76 1.97 1.33 4.81
CA LEU A 76 0.73 1.07 5.53
C LEU A 76 0.76 -0.38 6.02
N ILE A 77 0.86 -0.56 7.33
CA ILE A 77 0.94 -1.87 7.98
C ILE A 77 -0.18 -1.96 9.01
N GLY A 78 -0.84 -3.10 9.08
CA GLY A 78 -1.75 -3.41 10.17
C GLY A 78 -1.73 -4.86 10.60
N PRO A 79 -2.22 -5.16 11.80
CA PRO A 79 -2.26 -6.51 12.33
C PRO A 79 -3.32 -7.33 11.59
N ILE A 80 -3.01 -8.60 11.32
CA ILE A 80 -4.01 -9.58 10.89
C ILE A 80 -4.34 -10.51 12.05
N LEU A 81 -5.58 -10.97 12.11
CA LEU A 81 -6.04 -11.88 13.16
C LEU A 81 -5.10 -13.11 13.23
N PRO A 82 -4.65 -13.51 14.42
CA PRO A 82 -3.82 -14.69 14.60
C PRO A 82 -4.69 -15.95 14.43
N GLY A 83 -5.07 -16.26 13.19
CA GLY A 83 -5.91 -17.42 12.90
C GLY A 83 -5.17 -18.74 13.14
N MET A 84 -4.00 -18.90 12.52
CA MET A 84 -3.17 -20.12 12.61
C MET A 84 -1.74 -19.88 13.12
N PHE A 85 -1.37 -18.63 13.42
CA PHE A 85 -0.01 -18.28 13.80
C PHE A 85 0.12 -18.14 15.32
N SER A 86 1.17 -18.74 15.89
CA SER A 86 1.52 -18.57 17.31
C SER A 86 2.08 -17.18 17.65
N SER A 87 2.09 -16.26 16.68
CA SER A 87 2.68 -14.91 16.79
C SER A 87 1.78 -13.91 16.06
N VAL A 88 1.84 -12.63 16.44
CA VAL A 88 1.09 -11.57 15.75
C VAL A 88 1.66 -11.40 14.33
N CYS A 89 0.80 -11.53 13.33
CA CYS A 89 1.17 -11.28 11.94
C CYS A 89 0.64 -9.92 11.50
N TYR A 90 1.31 -9.35 10.50
CA TYR A 90 1.00 -8.04 9.95
C TYR A 90 0.92 -8.11 8.44
N GLN A 91 0.02 -7.35 7.85
CA GLN A 91 -0.08 -7.23 6.40
C GLN A 91 0.19 -5.78 5.99
N ALA A 92 1.01 -5.63 4.95
CA ALA A 92 1.16 -4.37 4.23
C ALA A 92 0.62 -4.54 2.82
N ILE A 93 -0.06 -3.51 2.31
CA ILE A 93 -0.63 -3.52 0.96
C ILE A 93 0.00 -2.39 0.15
N PHE A 94 0.57 -2.76 -1.00
CA PHE A 94 1.00 -1.83 -2.01
C PHE A 94 -0.11 -1.71 -3.04
N LEU A 95 -0.58 -0.49 -3.24
CA LEU A 95 -1.54 -0.17 -4.29
C LEU A 95 -0.81 0.62 -5.38
N PRO A 96 -1.13 0.40 -6.67
CA PRO A 96 -0.72 1.32 -7.71
C PRO A 96 -1.19 2.70 -7.31
N LEU A 97 -0.26 3.66 -7.32
CA LEU A 97 -0.65 5.05 -7.44
C LEU A 97 -1.38 5.15 -8.77
N LYS A 98 -2.72 5.26 -8.74
CA LYS A 98 -3.44 5.78 -9.89
C LYS A 98 -2.77 7.11 -10.19
N ARG A 99 -2.03 7.19 -11.31
CA ARG A 99 -1.80 8.51 -11.89
C ARG A 99 -3.20 9.07 -12.06
N ASP A 100 -3.44 10.20 -11.43
CA ASP A 100 -4.63 10.98 -11.68
C ASP A 100 -4.65 11.21 -13.18
N GLU A 101 -5.44 10.42 -13.91
CA GLU A 101 -5.78 10.71 -15.28
C GLU A 101 -6.72 11.90 -15.16
N GLN A 102 -6.09 13.08 -15.08
CA GLN A 102 -6.75 14.37 -15.08
C GLN A 102 -7.76 14.31 -16.23
N PRO A 103 -9.08 14.33 -15.97
CA PRO A 103 -10.05 14.29 -17.04
C PRO A 103 -9.79 15.55 -17.85
N SER A 104 -9.29 15.38 -19.07
CA SER A 104 -9.17 16.47 -20.02
C SER A 104 -10.58 16.94 -20.31
N GLY A 105 -11.02 17.93 -19.53
CA GLY A 105 -12.29 18.61 -19.68
C GLY A 105 -12.29 19.41 -20.97
N HIS A 106 -12.47 18.73 -22.10
CA HIS A 106 -12.88 19.34 -23.35
C HIS A 106 -14.37 19.07 -23.53
N PHE A 107 -15.19 19.76 -22.74
CA PHE A 107 -16.64 19.82 -22.93
C PHE A 107 -16.98 21.10 -23.71
N THR A 108 -16.70 21.12 -25.01
CA THR A 108 -17.31 22.11 -25.90
C THR A 108 -18.62 21.55 -26.42
N ARG A 109 -19.73 21.90 -25.76
CA ARG A 109 -21.04 21.90 -26.43
C ARG A 109 -21.41 23.35 -26.73
N PRO A 110 -21.54 23.75 -28.00
CA PRO A 110 -22.16 25.03 -28.32
C PRO A 110 -23.65 24.96 -27.95
N TYR A 111 -24.11 25.99 -27.26
CA TYR A 111 -25.51 26.18 -26.89
C TYR A 111 -26.26 26.60 -28.17
N GLU A 112 -27.05 25.70 -28.77
CA GLU A 112 -28.01 26.06 -29.83
C GLU A 112 -29.30 26.57 -29.18
N PRO A 113 -29.75 27.81 -29.45
CA PRO A 113 -31.10 28.23 -29.09
C PRO A 113 -32.11 27.66 -30.10
N VAL A 114 -32.95 26.73 -29.64
CA VAL A 114 -34.07 26.19 -30.41
C VAL A 114 -35.16 27.26 -30.52
N ALA A 115 -35.30 27.89 -31.68
CA ALA A 115 -36.47 28.66 -32.02
C ALA A 115 -37.64 27.71 -32.33
N ARG A 116 -38.76 27.83 -31.60
CA ARG A 116 -40.05 27.31 -32.04
C ARG A 116 -41.17 28.33 -31.80
N CYS A 117 -41.76 28.73 -32.92
CA CYS A 117 -42.99 29.49 -33.04
C CYS A 117 -44.20 28.72 -32.49
N CYS A 118 -45.18 29.44 -31.93
CA CYS A 118 -46.58 29.03 -31.94
C CYS A 118 -47.44 30.20 -32.42
N HIS A 119 -48.23 29.91 -33.47
CA HIS A 119 -49.29 30.71 -34.06
C HIS A 119 -50.38 31.07 -33.04
N ALA A 120 -51.01 32.22 -33.27
CA ALA A 120 -52.43 32.47 -33.02
C ALA A 120 -53.05 33.02 -34.30
#